data_AF-A0A059BCX0-F1
#
_entry.id   AF-A0A059BCX0-F1
#
_cell.length_a   1.000
_cell.length_b   1.000
_cell.length_c   1.000
_cell.angle_alpha   90.00
_cell.angle_beta   90.00
_cell.angle_gamma   90.00
#
_symmetry.space_group_name_H-M   'P 1'
#
loop_
_entity.id
_entity.type
_entity.pdbx_description
1 polymer ?
#
loop_
_entity_poly.entity_id
_entity_poly.type
_entity_poly.pdbx_seq_one_letter_code
_entity_poly.pdbx_strand_id
1 'polypeptide(L)'
;MASASATLLKSSPVLDKSEWVKGQSIRHASATTVRCHPAAASVLTVKASYADELVKTAKTIASPGRGILAMDESNATCGKRLASIGLENTEANRQAYRTLLVTVPGLGEYISGAILFEETLYQSTVDGRKMVDVLVEQNIVPGIKVDKGLVPLAGSNNESWCQGLDGLASRSAAYYQQGARFAKWRTVVSIPNGPSALAVKEAAWGLARYAAISQDNGLVPIVEPEILLDGEHGIDRTFEVAQKVWAEVFYYLAENNVMFEGILLNPGNLACPRQGQLSCSAWQIHR
;
A
#
# COMPACT_ATOMS: atom_id res chain seq x y z
N MET A 1 -49.05 -42.71 -38.38
CA MET A 1 -49.80 -41.51 -38.82
C MET A 1 -49.59 -40.44 -37.75
N ALA A 2 -49.01 -39.25 -37.94
CA ALA A 2 -48.44 -38.52 -39.07
C ALA A 2 -47.32 -37.64 -38.46
N SER A 3 -46.09 -37.71 -38.94
CA SER A 3 -45.44 -36.83 -39.93
C SER A 3 -44.57 -35.76 -39.28
N ALA A 4 -43.26 -36.03 -39.30
CA ALA A 4 -42.19 -35.06 -39.10
C ALA A 4 -42.08 -34.13 -40.32
N SER A 5 -41.66 -32.89 -40.10
CA SER A 5 -41.26 -31.99 -41.18
C SER A 5 -39.89 -31.39 -40.85
N ALA A 6 -38.86 -31.89 -41.52
CA ALA A 6 -37.52 -31.34 -41.53
C ALA A 6 -37.40 -30.41 -42.74
N THR A 7 -36.88 -29.19 -42.55
CA THR A 7 -36.54 -28.31 -43.67
C THR A 7 -35.04 -28.07 -43.70
N LEU A 8 -34.49 -28.31 -44.89
CA LEU A 8 -33.08 -28.42 -45.25
C LEU A 8 -32.33 -27.08 -45.21
N LEU A 9 -31.12 -27.14 -44.66
CA LEU A 9 -30.04 -26.18 -44.87
C LEU A 9 -29.64 -26.15 -46.36
N LYS A 10 -29.65 -24.96 -46.98
CA LYS A 10 -29.06 -24.74 -48.30
C LYS A 10 -27.66 -24.17 -48.15
N SER A 11 -26.69 -24.88 -48.73
CA SER A 11 -25.31 -24.43 -48.94
C SER A 11 -25.25 -23.40 -50.07
N SER A 12 -24.48 -22.32 -49.87
CA SER A 12 -24.14 -21.35 -50.90
C SER A 12 -22.77 -21.66 -51.52
N PRO A 13 -22.55 -21.37 -52.81
CA PRO A 13 -21.49 -21.97 -53.60
C PRO A 13 -20.14 -21.25 -53.44
N VAL A 14 -19.09 -22.07 -53.55
CA VAL A 14 -17.69 -21.66 -53.71
C VAL A 14 -17.53 -20.94 -55.05
N LEU A 15 -16.93 -19.74 -55.04
CA LEU A 15 -16.54 -19.01 -56.25
C LEU A 15 -15.01 -19.04 -56.41
N ASP A 16 -14.63 -19.56 -57.57
CA ASP A 16 -13.28 -19.83 -58.04
C ASP A 16 -12.55 -18.54 -58.46
N LYS A 17 -11.23 -18.54 -58.26
CA LYS A 17 -10.32 -17.46 -58.62
C LYS A 17 -9.86 -17.67 -60.07
N SER A 18 -10.42 -16.93 -61.02
CA SER A 18 -9.67 -16.41 -62.16
C SER A 18 -10.56 -15.56 -63.05
N GLU A 19 -9.97 -14.51 -63.60
CA GLU A 19 -10.47 -13.68 -64.71
C GLU A 19 -11.53 -12.62 -64.35
N TRP A 20 -11.42 -11.33 -64.67
CA TRP A 20 -10.52 -10.59 -65.55
C TRP A 20 -10.56 -9.10 -65.16
N VAL A 21 -9.40 -8.45 -65.23
CA VAL A 21 -9.22 -7.01 -65.14
C VAL A 21 -9.84 -6.34 -66.37
N LYS A 22 -10.68 -5.32 -66.18
CA LYS A 22 -10.82 -4.17 -67.09
C LYS A 22 -11.28 -2.95 -66.30
N GLY A 23 -10.50 -1.89 -66.39
CA GLY A 23 -10.46 -0.81 -65.43
C GLY A 23 -11.69 0.11 -65.42
N GLN A 24 -12.01 0.57 -64.21
CA GLN A 24 -12.68 1.84 -63.97
C GLN A 24 -11.99 2.54 -62.81
N SER A 25 -11.50 3.75 -63.08
CA SER A 25 -10.84 4.63 -62.12
C SER A 25 -11.85 5.14 -61.10
N ILE A 26 -11.88 4.56 -59.90
CA ILE A 26 -12.64 5.09 -58.76
C ILE A 26 -11.84 6.26 -58.16
N ARG A 27 -12.42 7.46 -58.20
CA ARG A 27 -11.89 8.65 -57.53
C ARG A 27 -11.96 8.41 -56.01
N HIS A 28 -10.80 8.38 -55.35
CA HIS A 28 -10.74 8.36 -53.88
C HIS A 28 -11.30 9.67 -53.32
N ALA A 29 -12.30 9.57 -52.45
CA ALA A 29 -12.76 10.69 -51.64
C ALA A 29 -11.66 11.09 -50.64
N SER A 30 -11.36 12.39 -50.58
CA SER A 30 -10.38 12.95 -49.65
C SER A 30 -10.83 12.72 -48.21
N ALA A 31 -10.04 11.99 -47.43
CA ALA A 31 -10.29 11.79 -46.01
C ALA A 31 -9.96 13.07 -45.25
N THR A 32 -10.98 13.77 -44.76
CA THR A 32 -10.80 14.91 -43.86
C THR A 32 -10.25 14.41 -42.52
N THR A 33 -8.96 14.64 -42.27
CA THR A 33 -8.36 14.40 -40.96
C THR A 33 -8.91 15.42 -39.96
N VAL A 34 -9.83 14.99 -39.08
CA VAL A 34 -10.18 15.79 -37.90
C VAL A 34 -9.00 15.74 -36.95
N ARG A 35 -8.22 16.82 -36.88
CA ARG A 35 -7.25 17.02 -35.80
C ARG A 35 -8.05 17.36 -34.54
N CYS A 36 -8.27 16.39 -33.67
CA CYS A 36 -8.59 16.68 -32.28
C CYS A 36 -7.36 17.32 -31.65
N HIS A 37 -7.43 18.63 -31.41
CA HIS A 37 -6.51 19.25 -30.46
C HIS A 37 -6.86 18.71 -29.07
N PRO A 38 -5.91 18.12 -28.31
CA PRO A 38 -6.16 17.87 -26.92
C PRO A 38 -6.44 19.24 -26.29
N ALA A 39 -7.67 19.44 -25.83
CA ALA A 39 -7.93 20.52 -24.90
C ALA A 39 -6.96 20.29 -23.75
N ALA A 40 -6.10 21.27 -23.46
CA ALA A 40 -5.31 21.24 -22.24
C ALA A 40 -6.33 21.13 -21.11
N ALA A 41 -6.45 19.94 -20.52
CA ALA A 41 -7.14 19.80 -19.26
C ALA A 41 -6.38 20.74 -18.33
N SER A 42 -7.02 21.84 -17.95
CA SER A 42 -6.55 22.67 -16.87
C SER A 42 -6.71 21.82 -15.62
N VAL A 43 -5.73 20.93 -15.39
CA VAL A 43 -5.60 20.20 -14.14
C VAL A 43 -5.33 21.28 -13.11
N LEU A 44 -6.37 21.64 -12.37
CA LEU A 44 -6.25 22.49 -11.21
C LEU A 44 -5.40 21.71 -10.20
N THR A 45 -4.08 21.85 -10.27
CA THR A 45 -3.18 21.26 -9.29
C THR A 45 -3.37 22.06 -8.01
N VAL A 46 -4.27 21.60 -7.14
CA VAL A 46 -4.35 22.09 -5.76
C VAL A 46 -3.03 21.71 -5.10
N LYS A 47 -2.09 22.66 -5.02
CA LYS A 47 -0.84 22.45 -4.28
C LYS A 47 -1.22 22.34 -2.81
N ALA A 48 -1.17 21.13 -2.26
CA ALA A 48 -1.40 20.89 -0.84
C ALA A 48 -0.46 21.78 -0.01
N SER A 49 -0.96 22.31 1.10
CA SER A 49 -0.22 23.21 2.01
C SER A 49 1.13 22.66 2.47
N TYR A 50 1.28 21.33 2.50
CA TYR A 50 2.48 20.63 2.94
C TYR A 50 3.32 20.02 1.81
N ALA A 51 3.01 20.28 0.53
CA ALA A 51 3.63 19.55 -0.59
C ALA A 51 5.17 19.49 -0.53
N ASP A 52 5.83 20.63 -0.35
CA ASP A 52 7.30 20.69 -0.32
C ASP A 52 7.88 20.00 0.93
N GLU A 53 7.18 20.07 2.07
CA GLU A 53 7.56 19.39 3.32
C GLU A 53 7.41 17.87 3.23
N LEU A 54 6.33 17.39 2.62
CA LEU A 54 6.08 15.96 2.40
C LEU A 54 7.19 15.36 1.54
N VAL A 55 7.53 16.00 0.42
CA VAL A 55 8.61 15.52 -0.47
C VAL A 55 9.95 15.51 0.24
N LYS A 56 10.26 16.55 1.03
CA LYS A 56 11.49 16.61 1.82
C LYS A 56 11.56 15.49 2.86
N THR A 57 10.45 15.25 3.56
CA THR A 57 10.35 14.20 4.59
C THR A 57 10.50 12.82 3.97
N ALA A 58 9.78 12.52 2.89
CA ALA A 58 9.87 11.25 2.18
C ALA A 58 11.30 10.97 1.70
N LYS A 59 11.99 11.96 1.10
CA LYS A 59 13.39 11.85 0.69
C LYS A 59 14.36 11.66 1.86
N THR A 60 14.09 12.28 3.01
CA THR A 60 14.91 12.12 4.22
C THR A 60 14.81 10.69 4.74
N ILE A 61 13.58 10.15 4.81
CA ILE A 61 13.34 8.78 5.24
C ILE A 61 13.96 7.78 4.25
N ALA A 62 13.82 8.00 2.95
CA ALA A 62 14.39 7.14 1.91
C ALA A 62 15.87 7.46 1.56
N SER A 63 16.63 8.04 2.50
CA SER A 63 18.03 8.38 2.27
C SER A 63 18.91 7.12 2.11
N PRO A 64 19.90 7.13 1.21
CA PRO A 64 20.76 5.96 0.98
C PRO A 64 21.46 5.48 2.25
N GLY A 65 21.52 4.16 2.44
CA GLY A 65 22.19 3.53 3.58
C GLY A 65 21.40 3.56 4.88
N ARG A 66 20.18 4.15 4.89
CA ARG A 66 19.30 4.18 6.06
C ARG A 66 17.96 3.49 5.80
N GLY A 67 17.28 3.12 6.88
CA GLY A 67 15.97 2.46 6.85
C GLY A 67 15.05 2.89 7.98
N ILE A 68 13.92 2.21 8.10
CA ILE A 68 12.89 2.52 9.10
C ILE A 68 12.91 1.47 10.22
N LEU A 69 12.94 1.92 11.48
CA LEU A 69 12.68 1.09 12.64
C LEU A 69 11.16 1.06 12.91
N ALA A 70 10.51 -0.07 12.62
CA ALA A 70 9.10 -0.28 12.95
C ALA A 70 8.97 -0.76 14.41
N MET A 71 8.69 0.16 15.33
CA MET A 71 8.48 -0.11 16.76
C MET A 71 7.08 0.30 17.23
N ASP A 72 6.11 0.18 16.32
CA ASP A 72 4.72 0.59 16.48
C ASP A 72 3.80 -0.56 16.91
N GLU A 73 4.36 -1.60 17.55
CA GLU A 73 3.55 -2.66 18.11
C GLU A 73 2.52 -2.09 19.11
N SER A 74 1.25 -2.41 18.88
CA SER A 74 0.19 -2.11 19.84
C SER A 74 0.48 -2.77 21.19
N ASN A 75 -0.16 -2.30 22.27
CA ASN A 75 0.04 -2.86 23.61
C ASN A 75 -0.18 -4.38 23.67
N ALA A 76 -1.15 -4.91 22.90
CA ALA A 76 -1.39 -6.34 22.79
C ALA A 76 -0.25 -7.08 22.05
N THR A 77 0.28 -6.49 20.97
CA THR A 77 1.37 -7.08 20.19
C THR A 77 2.69 -7.03 20.94
N CYS A 78 3.00 -5.90 21.56
CA CYS A 78 4.17 -5.72 22.42
C CYS A 78 4.12 -6.69 23.61
N GLY A 79 2.95 -6.88 24.23
CA GLY A 79 2.75 -7.87 25.30
C GLY A 79 3.12 -9.30 24.90
N LYS A 80 2.81 -9.73 23.68
CA LYS A 80 3.24 -11.05 23.17
C LYS A 80 4.76 -11.16 23.05
N ARG A 81 5.45 -10.06 22.66
CA ARG A 81 6.92 -10.01 22.59
C ARG A 81 7.54 -10.08 23.98
N LEU A 82 7.04 -9.29 24.93
CA LEU A 82 7.49 -9.30 26.33
C LEU A 82 7.29 -10.67 26.98
N ALA A 83 6.12 -11.29 26.79
CA ALA A 83 5.83 -12.62 27.34
C ALA A 83 6.81 -13.70 26.83
N SER A 84 7.27 -13.60 25.58
CA SER A 84 8.22 -14.58 25.00
C SER A 84 9.59 -14.61 25.70
N ILE A 85 9.91 -13.55 26.46
CA ILE A 85 11.14 -13.44 27.26
C ILE A 85 10.84 -13.41 28.78
N GLY A 86 9.63 -13.78 29.18
CA GLY A 86 9.23 -13.86 30.60
C GLY A 86 8.93 -12.52 31.28
N LEU A 87 8.68 -11.45 30.51
CA LEU A 87 8.30 -10.14 31.07
C LEU A 87 6.78 -9.90 31.02
N GLU A 88 6.27 -9.23 32.05
CA GLU A 88 4.87 -8.81 32.12
C GLU A 88 4.58 -7.62 31.19
N ASN A 89 3.36 -7.54 30.67
CA ASN A 89 2.92 -6.45 29.79
C ASN A 89 2.47 -5.20 30.58
N THR A 90 3.40 -4.58 31.29
CA THR A 90 3.18 -3.31 32.01
C THR A 90 3.62 -2.11 31.17
N GLU A 91 3.07 -0.94 31.44
CA GLU A 91 3.50 0.30 30.78
C GLU A 91 5.00 0.55 31.00
N ALA A 92 5.49 0.38 32.23
CA ALA A 92 6.91 0.54 32.56
C ALA A 92 7.81 -0.37 31.72
N ASN A 93 7.43 -1.64 31.51
CA ASN A 93 8.20 -2.56 30.67
C ASN A 93 8.18 -2.16 29.19
N ARG A 94 7.03 -1.69 28.67
CA ARG A 94 6.93 -1.18 27.30
C ARG A 94 7.78 0.08 27.12
N GLN A 95 7.70 1.02 28.06
CA GLN A 95 8.48 2.26 28.07
C GLN A 95 9.98 1.96 28.15
N ALA A 96 10.41 1.06 29.04
CA ALA A 96 11.81 0.67 29.17
C ALA A 96 12.33 0.02 27.89
N TYR A 97 11.54 -0.87 27.28
CA TYR A 97 11.88 -1.49 25.99
C TYR A 97 12.02 -0.45 24.87
N ARG A 98 11.08 0.50 24.76
CA ARG A 98 11.18 1.58 23.76
C ARG A 98 12.34 2.53 24.03
N THR A 99 12.62 2.82 25.30
CA THR A 99 13.77 3.63 25.70
C THR A 99 15.07 2.96 25.27
N LEU A 100 15.20 1.65 25.50
CA LEU A 100 16.35 0.86 25.07
C LEU A 100 16.56 0.98 23.55
N LEU A 101 15.49 0.90 22.76
CA LEU A 101 15.59 1.00 21.29
C LEU A 101 16.03 2.39 20.84
N VAL A 102 15.40 3.46 21.35
CA VAL A 102 15.65 4.82 20.83
C VAL A 102 16.93 5.46 21.35
N THR A 103 17.48 4.98 22.46
CA THR A 103 18.70 5.56 23.08
C THR A 103 20.00 4.89 22.63
N VAL A 104 19.95 3.94 21.69
CA VAL A 104 21.15 3.29 21.13
C VAL A 104 22.07 4.35 20.51
N PRO A 105 23.33 4.50 20.97
CA PRO A 105 24.26 5.47 20.37
C PRO A 105 24.52 5.15 18.90
N GLY A 106 24.46 6.19 18.05
CA GLY A 106 24.71 6.04 16.61
C GLY A 106 23.54 5.43 15.82
N LEU A 107 22.36 5.21 16.43
CA LEU A 107 21.19 4.66 15.73
C LEU A 107 20.83 5.44 14.47
N GLY A 108 20.96 6.77 14.54
CA GLY A 108 20.71 7.70 13.45
C GLY A 108 21.56 7.46 12.20
N GLU A 109 22.71 6.79 12.29
CA GLU A 109 23.56 6.47 11.13
C GLU A 109 22.87 5.50 10.16
N TYR A 110 21.99 4.63 10.68
CA TYR A 110 21.34 3.57 9.92
C TYR A 110 19.81 3.68 9.88
N ILE A 111 19.22 4.40 10.83
CA ILE A 111 17.76 4.56 10.92
C ILE A 111 17.41 5.99 10.60
N SER A 112 16.59 6.21 9.58
CA SER A 112 16.09 7.52 9.12
C SER A 112 14.68 7.83 9.61
N GLY A 113 13.89 6.81 9.95
CA GLY A 113 12.57 6.98 10.53
C GLY A 113 12.27 5.92 11.59
N ALA A 114 11.48 6.26 12.58
CA ALA A 114 10.99 5.31 13.58
C ALA A 114 9.47 5.40 13.68
N ILE A 115 8.78 4.27 13.47
CA ILE A 115 7.32 4.21 13.58
C ILE A 115 6.97 3.91 15.02
N LEU A 116 6.13 4.77 15.62
CA LEU A 116 5.70 4.70 17.00
C LEU A 116 4.25 4.22 17.09
N PHE A 117 3.92 3.59 18.21
CA PHE A 117 2.54 3.46 18.66
C PHE A 117 2.14 4.71 19.45
N GLU A 118 0.84 5.01 19.52
CA GLU A 118 0.33 6.24 20.15
C GLU A 118 0.82 6.40 21.60
N GLU A 119 0.82 5.32 22.40
CA GLU A 119 1.38 5.35 23.76
C GLU A 119 2.83 5.85 23.78
N THR A 120 3.67 5.38 22.85
CA THR A 120 5.09 5.76 22.78
C THR A 120 5.29 7.19 22.27
N LEU A 121 4.44 7.69 21.37
CA LEU A 121 4.51 9.05 20.84
C LEU A 121 4.34 10.12 21.94
N TYR A 122 3.51 9.83 22.94
CA TYR A 122 3.27 10.72 24.10
C TYR A 122 4.11 10.38 25.34
N GLN A 123 4.89 9.30 25.29
CA GLN A 123 5.75 8.90 26.41
C GLN A 123 7.08 9.66 26.45
N SER A 124 7.65 9.66 27.65
CA SER A 124 9.05 9.98 27.88
C SER A 124 9.86 8.69 28.04
N THR A 125 11.16 8.76 27.81
CA THR A 125 12.13 7.75 28.19
C THR A 125 12.21 7.59 29.71
N VAL A 126 12.87 6.53 30.18
CA VAL A 126 13.03 6.28 31.64
C VAL A 126 13.82 7.39 32.36
N ASP A 127 14.65 8.15 31.64
CA ASP A 127 15.38 9.34 32.12
C ASP A 127 14.58 10.65 31.97
N GLY A 128 13.34 10.60 31.49
CA GLY A 128 12.41 11.74 31.48
C GLY A 128 12.45 12.63 30.24
N ARG A 129 13.22 12.28 29.20
CA ARG A 129 13.21 13.00 27.91
C ARG A 129 12.07 12.50 27.03
N LYS A 130 11.46 13.34 26.19
CA LYS A 130 10.39 12.85 25.30
C LYS A 130 10.98 11.86 24.28
N MET A 131 10.28 10.76 24.00
CA MET A 131 10.71 9.77 22.99
C MET A 131 10.97 10.42 21.63
N VAL A 132 10.11 11.37 21.24
CA VAL A 132 10.20 12.14 20.01
C VAL A 132 11.49 12.97 19.94
N ASP A 133 11.84 13.65 21.04
CA ASP A 133 13.01 14.52 21.08
C ASP A 133 14.30 13.70 20.93
N VAL A 134 14.37 12.53 21.58
CA VAL A 134 15.52 11.60 21.48
C VAL A 134 15.73 11.09 20.04
N LEU A 135 14.65 10.87 19.30
CA LEU A 135 14.73 10.48 17.89
C LEU A 135 15.23 11.65 17.03
N VAL A 136 14.67 12.83 17.22
CA VAL A 136 15.02 14.04 16.45
C VAL A 136 16.48 14.44 16.67
N GLU A 137 16.97 14.38 17.91
CA GLU A 137 18.38 14.63 18.26
C GLU A 137 19.36 13.72 17.50
N GLN A 138 18.91 12.52 17.12
CA GLN A 138 19.67 11.55 16.33
C GLN A 138 19.38 11.62 14.83
N ASN A 139 18.69 12.66 14.36
CA ASN A 139 18.25 12.81 12.97
C ASN A 139 17.31 11.69 12.49
N ILE A 140 16.55 11.08 13.40
CA ILE A 140 15.53 10.07 13.09
C ILE A 140 14.17 10.76 13.04
N VAL A 141 13.49 10.64 11.90
CA VAL A 141 12.16 11.22 11.73
C VAL A 141 11.15 10.40 12.57
N PRO A 142 10.35 11.01 13.44
CA PRO A 142 9.28 10.30 14.15
C PRO A 142 8.08 10.05 13.22
N GLY A 143 7.55 8.83 13.27
CA GLY A 143 6.32 8.45 12.57
C GLY A 143 5.33 7.77 13.49
N ILE A 144 4.09 7.67 13.05
CA ILE A 144 2.97 7.18 13.87
C ILE A 144 2.13 6.15 13.12
N LYS A 145 1.83 5.03 13.77
CA LYS A 145 0.79 4.11 13.29
C LYS A 145 -0.58 4.69 13.56
N VAL A 146 -1.42 4.80 12.52
CA VAL A 146 -2.73 5.48 12.64
C VAL A 146 -3.94 4.60 12.34
N ASP A 147 -3.73 3.39 11.81
CA ASP A 147 -4.80 2.40 11.66
C ASP A 147 -5.29 1.85 13.01
N LYS A 148 -6.55 1.41 13.03
CA LYS A 148 -7.18 0.77 14.21
C LYS A 148 -7.29 -0.74 14.04
N GLY A 149 -6.41 -1.32 13.23
CA GLY A 149 -6.31 -2.75 13.02
C GLY A 149 -7.36 -3.34 12.07
N LEU A 150 -7.25 -4.65 11.91
CA LEU A 150 -8.05 -5.43 10.98
C LEU A 150 -9.35 -5.90 11.63
N VAL A 151 -10.41 -5.94 10.83
CA VAL A 151 -11.72 -6.50 11.20
C VAL A 151 -12.21 -7.42 10.08
N PRO A 152 -13.05 -8.44 10.39
CA PRO A 152 -13.58 -9.33 9.38
C PRO A 152 -14.35 -8.59 8.29
N LEU A 153 -14.11 -8.95 7.03
CA LEU A 153 -14.88 -8.45 5.90
C LEU A 153 -16.17 -9.26 5.77
N ALA A 154 -17.31 -8.63 6.03
CA ALA A 154 -18.60 -9.30 6.02
C ALA A 154 -18.92 -9.91 4.65
N GLY A 155 -19.40 -11.15 4.63
CA GLY A 155 -19.72 -11.88 3.40
C GLY A 155 -18.51 -12.34 2.59
N SER A 156 -17.29 -12.21 3.13
CA SER A 156 -16.07 -12.74 2.52
C SER A 156 -15.70 -14.13 3.04
N ASN A 157 -14.72 -14.76 2.39
CA ASN A 157 -14.16 -16.04 2.82
C ASN A 157 -13.09 -15.85 3.91
N ASN A 158 -13.46 -15.36 5.09
CA ASN A 158 -12.50 -15.02 6.16
C ASN A 158 -11.41 -14.01 5.71
N GLU A 159 -11.77 -13.08 4.83
CA GLU A 159 -10.93 -11.93 4.51
C GLU A 159 -11.15 -10.83 5.54
N SER A 160 -10.30 -9.80 5.52
CA SER A 160 -10.37 -8.69 6.47
C SER A 160 -10.19 -7.36 5.77
N TRP A 161 -10.63 -6.30 6.42
CA TRP A 161 -10.34 -4.93 6.03
C TRP A 161 -9.82 -4.15 7.23
N CYS A 162 -9.19 -3.01 6.99
CA CYS A 162 -8.57 -2.21 8.04
C CYS A 162 -9.40 -0.97 8.35
N GLN A 163 -9.69 -0.77 9.63
CA GLN A 163 -10.48 0.36 10.12
C GLN A 163 -9.59 1.51 10.63
N GLY A 164 -10.17 2.70 10.81
CA GLY A 164 -9.49 3.83 11.45
C GLY A 164 -9.65 5.19 10.77
N LEU A 165 -10.40 5.28 9.66
CA LEU A 165 -10.60 6.53 8.93
C LEU A 165 -11.39 7.57 9.74
N ASP A 166 -12.31 7.10 10.60
CA ASP A 166 -13.10 7.97 11.46
C ASP A 166 -12.20 8.78 12.41
N GLY A 167 -12.31 10.10 12.33
CA GLY A 167 -11.52 11.05 13.09
C GLY A 167 -10.03 11.12 12.69
N LEU A 168 -9.61 10.46 11.60
CA LEU A 168 -8.21 10.39 11.20
C LEU A 168 -7.58 11.76 10.95
N ALA A 169 -8.31 12.71 10.36
CA ALA A 169 -7.80 14.07 10.12
C ALA A 169 -7.40 14.76 11.44
N SER A 170 -8.31 14.79 12.43
CA SER A 170 -8.05 15.37 13.74
C SER A 170 -6.90 14.68 14.47
N ARG A 171 -6.82 13.34 14.39
CA ARG A 171 -5.69 12.59 14.96
C ARG A 171 -4.38 12.94 14.27
N SER A 172 -4.37 13.00 12.93
CA SER A 172 -3.17 13.32 12.13
C SER A 172 -2.64 14.72 12.46
N ALA A 173 -3.52 15.72 12.59
CA ALA A 173 -3.15 17.05 13.04
C ALA A 173 -2.53 17.05 14.44
N ALA A 174 -3.12 16.30 15.39
CA ALA A 174 -2.57 16.18 16.74
C ALA A 174 -1.20 15.47 16.77
N TYR A 175 -1.02 14.41 15.97
CA TYR A 175 0.27 13.72 15.87
C TYR A 175 1.34 14.59 15.21
N TYR A 176 0.97 15.38 14.21
CA TYR A 176 1.88 16.36 13.60
C TYR A 176 2.38 17.38 14.63
N GLN A 177 1.47 17.91 15.47
CA GLN A 177 1.82 18.81 16.59
C GLN A 177 2.72 18.13 17.63
N GLN A 178 2.54 16.83 17.86
CA GLN A 178 3.37 16.04 18.77
C GLN A 178 4.75 15.69 18.18
N GLY A 179 4.99 15.97 16.89
CA GLY A 179 6.31 15.83 16.25
C GLY A 179 6.39 14.71 15.21
N ALA A 180 5.31 13.95 14.97
CA ALA A 180 5.29 13.00 13.87
C ALA A 180 5.36 13.73 12.51
N ARG A 181 6.05 13.14 11.53
CA ARG A 181 6.14 13.67 10.15
C ARG A 181 5.79 12.65 9.08
N PHE A 182 5.58 11.40 9.47
CA PHE A 182 5.01 10.38 8.61
C PHE A 182 4.05 9.51 9.40
N ALA A 183 3.16 8.83 8.68
CA ALA A 183 2.20 7.91 9.25
C ALA A 183 2.37 6.53 8.63
N LYS A 184 1.82 5.50 9.28
CA LYS A 184 1.72 4.15 8.74
C LYS A 184 0.30 3.63 8.83
N TRP A 185 -0.16 2.99 7.77
CA TRP A 185 -1.41 2.25 7.74
C TRP A 185 -1.20 0.88 7.14
N ARG A 186 -1.41 -0.17 7.95
CA ARG A 186 -1.30 -1.55 7.50
C ARG A 186 -2.67 -2.12 7.18
N THR A 187 -2.86 -2.59 5.95
CA THR A 187 -3.96 -3.49 5.58
C THR A 187 -3.40 -4.83 5.13
N VAL A 188 -4.24 -5.87 5.07
CA VAL A 188 -3.81 -7.19 4.60
C VAL A 188 -4.68 -7.71 3.47
N VAL A 189 -4.05 -8.47 2.58
CA VAL A 189 -4.68 -9.23 1.52
C VAL A 189 -4.24 -10.68 1.66
N SER A 190 -5.20 -11.60 1.73
CA SER A 190 -4.93 -13.02 1.98
C SER A 190 -4.99 -13.82 0.68
N ILE A 191 -3.94 -14.60 0.41
CA ILE A 191 -3.90 -15.60 -0.68
C ILE A 191 -4.67 -16.90 -0.34
N PRO A 192 -4.60 -17.48 0.87
CA PRO A 192 -5.34 -18.70 1.16
C PRO A 192 -6.85 -18.48 1.24
N ASN A 193 -7.27 -17.26 1.60
CA ASN A 193 -8.68 -16.89 1.73
C ASN A 193 -9.23 -16.18 0.47
N GLY A 194 -8.36 -15.82 -0.48
CA GLY A 194 -8.68 -14.99 -1.64
C GLY A 194 -7.42 -14.61 -2.44
N PRO A 195 -7.30 -13.43 -3.05
CA PRO A 195 -8.08 -12.28 -2.69
C PRO A 195 -9.27 -12.08 -3.60
N SER A 196 -10.45 -11.94 -3.00
CA SER A 196 -11.64 -11.51 -3.71
C SER A 196 -11.44 -10.11 -4.27
N ALA A 197 -12.15 -9.77 -5.34
CA ALA A 197 -12.13 -8.41 -5.88
C ALA A 197 -12.57 -7.37 -4.83
N LEU A 198 -13.48 -7.75 -3.92
CA LEU A 198 -13.93 -6.89 -2.83
C LEU A 198 -12.80 -6.59 -1.84
N ALA A 199 -12.06 -7.60 -1.38
CA ALA A 199 -10.96 -7.40 -0.43
C ALA A 199 -9.81 -6.58 -1.02
N VAL A 200 -9.46 -6.81 -2.29
CA VAL A 200 -8.45 -6.00 -2.99
C VAL A 200 -8.90 -4.54 -3.08
N LYS A 201 -10.14 -4.30 -3.53
CA LYS A 201 -10.69 -2.95 -3.65
C LYS A 201 -10.77 -2.25 -2.30
N GLU A 202 -11.21 -2.94 -1.25
CA GLU A 202 -11.32 -2.35 0.10
C GLU A 202 -9.94 -1.99 0.66
N ALA A 203 -8.95 -2.86 0.51
CA ALA A 203 -7.58 -2.57 0.89
C ALA A 203 -7.03 -1.33 0.16
N ALA A 204 -7.22 -1.27 -1.17
CA ALA A 204 -6.75 -0.15 -1.99
C ALA A 204 -7.48 1.16 -1.68
N TRP A 205 -8.81 1.12 -1.55
CA TRP A 205 -9.63 2.28 -1.22
C TRP A 205 -9.31 2.84 0.17
N GLY A 206 -9.20 1.98 1.18
CA GLY A 206 -8.84 2.38 2.54
C GLY A 206 -7.48 3.07 2.60
N LEU A 207 -6.47 2.48 1.95
CA LEU A 207 -5.13 3.06 1.85
C LEU A 207 -5.12 4.42 1.14
N ALA A 208 -5.88 4.57 0.05
CA ALA A 208 -5.95 5.82 -0.67
C ALA A 208 -6.60 6.95 0.13
N ARG A 209 -7.70 6.67 0.83
CA ARG A 209 -8.36 7.62 1.73
C ARG A 209 -7.45 8.04 2.88
N TYR A 210 -6.77 7.06 3.49
CA TYR A 210 -5.77 7.32 4.54
C TYR A 210 -4.64 8.21 4.04
N ALA A 211 -4.09 7.92 2.86
CA ALA A 211 -2.95 8.65 2.31
C ALA A 211 -3.30 10.11 2.03
N ALA A 212 -4.46 10.36 1.40
CA ALA A 212 -4.95 11.72 1.15
C ALA A 212 -5.13 12.52 2.45
N ILE A 213 -5.79 11.92 3.46
CA ILE A 213 -6.00 12.58 4.77
C ILE A 213 -4.66 12.86 5.46
N SER A 214 -3.69 11.94 5.37
CA SER A 214 -2.37 12.13 5.98
C SER A 214 -1.62 13.30 5.35
N GLN A 215 -1.62 13.40 4.01
CA GLN A 215 -0.98 14.48 3.29
C GLN A 215 -1.61 15.85 3.58
N ASP A 216 -2.94 15.90 3.69
CA ASP A 216 -3.68 17.12 4.06
C ASP A 216 -3.34 17.61 5.48
N ASN A 217 -2.79 16.73 6.32
CA ASN A 217 -2.37 17.01 7.70
C ASN A 217 -0.84 16.98 7.89
N GLY A 218 -0.06 17.06 6.80
CA GLY A 218 1.39 17.20 6.85
C GLY A 218 2.16 15.92 7.21
N LEU A 219 1.54 14.75 7.12
CA LEU A 219 2.16 13.46 7.36
C LEU A 219 2.40 12.72 6.04
N VAL A 220 3.64 12.31 5.77
CA VAL A 220 3.95 11.37 4.67
C VAL A 220 3.29 10.02 4.95
N PRO A 221 2.39 9.50 4.12
CA PRO A 221 1.80 8.19 4.34
C PRO A 221 2.74 7.06 3.86
N ILE A 222 3.02 6.11 4.76
CA ILE A 222 3.50 4.78 4.39
C ILE A 222 2.28 3.93 4.03
N VAL A 223 2.18 3.60 2.75
CA VAL A 223 1.13 2.76 2.17
C VAL A 223 1.57 1.30 2.29
N GLU A 224 0.92 0.51 3.16
CA GLU A 224 1.30 -0.88 3.45
C GLU A 224 0.20 -1.88 3.07
N PRO A 225 0.12 -2.29 1.78
CA PRO A 225 -0.76 -3.35 1.31
C PRO A 225 -0.09 -4.72 1.49
N GLU A 226 -0.05 -5.23 2.73
CA GLU A 226 0.63 -6.48 3.02
C GLU A 226 -0.11 -7.68 2.43
N ILE A 227 0.61 -8.50 1.66
CA ILE A 227 0.10 -9.76 1.15
C ILE A 227 0.56 -10.87 2.09
N LEU A 228 -0.39 -11.56 2.69
CA LEU A 228 -0.08 -12.63 3.64
C LEU A 228 0.57 -13.81 2.92
N LEU A 229 1.66 -14.29 3.50
CA LEU A 229 2.42 -15.45 3.02
C LEU A 229 1.93 -16.77 3.64
N ASP A 230 0.75 -16.79 4.25
CA ASP A 230 0.14 -18.01 4.77
C ASP A 230 -0.34 -18.91 3.62
N GLY A 231 -0.29 -20.23 3.79
CA GLY A 231 -0.77 -21.22 2.82
C GLY A 231 0.34 -21.98 2.08
N GLU A 232 0.00 -22.60 0.94
CA GLU A 232 0.86 -23.54 0.20
C GLU A 232 1.18 -23.10 -1.24
N HIS A 233 0.95 -21.83 -1.57
CA HIS A 233 1.14 -21.29 -2.91
C HIS A 233 2.62 -21.08 -3.27
N GLY A 234 2.95 -21.11 -4.58
CA GLY A 234 4.30 -20.78 -5.07
C GLY A 234 4.52 -19.27 -5.23
N ILE A 235 5.78 -18.88 -5.44
CA ILE A 235 6.18 -17.46 -5.64
C ILE A 235 5.47 -16.79 -6.82
N ASP A 236 5.20 -17.53 -7.90
CA ASP A 236 4.50 -16.99 -9.07
C ASP A 236 3.09 -16.52 -8.70
N ARG A 237 2.42 -17.24 -7.79
CA ARG A 237 1.11 -16.84 -7.27
C ARG A 237 1.20 -15.62 -6.37
N THR A 238 2.22 -15.54 -5.52
CA THR A 238 2.51 -14.34 -4.71
C THR A 238 2.70 -13.13 -5.62
N PHE A 239 3.47 -13.29 -6.70
CA PHE A 239 3.74 -12.24 -7.68
C PHE A 239 2.48 -11.79 -8.42
N GLU A 240 1.68 -12.72 -8.93
CA GLU A 240 0.42 -12.40 -9.62
C GLU A 240 -0.52 -11.58 -8.70
N VAL A 241 -0.68 -12.02 -7.45
CA VAL A 241 -1.50 -11.32 -6.47
C VAL A 241 -0.92 -9.95 -6.14
N ALA A 242 0.39 -9.85 -5.98
CA ALA A 242 1.06 -8.58 -5.72
C ALA A 242 0.89 -7.56 -6.84
N GLN A 243 1.10 -7.98 -8.08
CA GLN A 243 0.87 -7.12 -9.23
C GLN A 243 -0.56 -6.57 -9.26
N LYS A 244 -1.55 -7.44 -9.04
CA LYS A 244 -2.97 -7.04 -9.01
C LYS A 244 -3.25 -6.05 -7.87
N VAL A 245 -2.81 -6.36 -6.65
CA VAL A 245 -3.07 -5.53 -5.47
C VAL A 245 -2.38 -4.17 -5.60
N TRP A 246 -1.11 -4.14 -5.99
CA TRP A 246 -0.37 -2.89 -6.11
C TRP A 246 -0.91 -2.02 -7.25
N ALA A 247 -1.31 -2.61 -8.38
CA ALA A 247 -1.96 -1.85 -9.45
C ALA A 247 -3.26 -1.17 -8.97
N GLU A 248 -4.11 -1.89 -8.25
CA GLU A 248 -5.36 -1.33 -7.69
C GLU A 248 -5.07 -0.23 -6.65
N VAL A 249 -4.06 -0.41 -5.80
CA VAL A 249 -3.62 0.58 -4.81
C VAL A 249 -3.21 1.88 -5.51
N PHE A 250 -2.32 1.81 -6.51
CA PHE A 250 -1.87 3.01 -7.22
C PHE A 250 -2.99 3.67 -8.04
N TYR A 251 -3.92 2.88 -8.59
CA TYR A 251 -5.13 3.40 -9.21
C TYR A 251 -5.94 4.25 -8.22
N TYR A 252 -6.27 3.71 -7.05
CA TYR A 252 -7.08 4.46 -6.08
C TYR A 252 -6.33 5.60 -5.40
N LEU A 253 -5.00 5.51 -5.24
CA LEU A 253 -4.19 6.65 -4.81
C LEU A 253 -4.31 7.82 -5.80
N ALA A 254 -4.27 7.56 -7.11
CA ALA A 254 -4.49 8.58 -8.13
C ALA A 254 -5.92 9.15 -8.07
N GLU A 255 -6.94 8.29 -7.96
CA GLU A 255 -8.35 8.73 -7.85
C GLU A 255 -8.62 9.60 -6.62
N ASN A 256 -7.83 9.44 -5.55
CA ASN A 256 -7.92 10.25 -4.33
C ASN A 256 -6.96 11.46 -4.35
N ASN A 257 -6.36 11.79 -5.50
CA ASN A 257 -5.44 12.91 -5.68
C ASN A 257 -4.22 12.88 -4.75
N VAL A 258 -3.72 11.68 -4.42
CA VAL A 258 -2.53 11.53 -3.58
C VAL A 258 -1.29 11.93 -4.36
N MET A 259 -0.45 12.78 -3.77
CA MET A 259 0.82 13.18 -4.35
C MET A 259 1.88 12.08 -4.16
N PHE A 260 2.29 11.41 -5.23
CA PHE A 260 3.18 10.24 -5.16
C PHE A 260 4.59 10.57 -4.68
N GLU A 261 5.09 11.78 -4.93
CA GLU A 261 6.40 12.23 -4.45
C GLU A 261 6.46 12.36 -2.91
N GLY A 262 5.29 12.38 -2.27
CA GLY A 262 5.14 12.47 -0.82
C GLY A 262 4.58 11.22 -0.18
N ILE A 263 4.77 10.02 -0.78
CA ILE A 263 4.42 8.73 -0.16
C ILE A 263 5.65 7.83 -0.01
N LEU A 264 5.53 6.80 0.81
CA LEU A 264 6.41 5.63 0.80
C LEU A 264 5.56 4.36 0.66
N LEU A 265 6.07 3.35 -0.03
CA LEU A 265 5.40 2.05 -0.16
C LEU A 265 6.11 1.03 0.75
N ASN A 266 5.34 0.28 1.53
CA ASN A 266 5.80 -0.90 2.27
C ASN A 266 5.02 -2.15 1.81
N PRO A 267 5.42 -2.78 0.69
CA PRO A 267 4.59 -3.78 0.04
C PRO A 267 4.78 -5.22 0.59
N GLY A 268 5.72 -5.42 1.53
CA GLY A 268 6.24 -6.74 1.86
C GLY A 268 7.11 -7.32 0.74
N ASN A 269 7.83 -8.41 1.04
CA ASN A 269 8.66 -9.09 0.04
C ASN A 269 7.82 -10.12 -0.75
N LEU A 270 8.12 -10.26 -2.04
CA LEU A 270 7.65 -11.39 -2.84
C LEU A 270 8.37 -12.66 -2.38
N ALA A 271 7.66 -13.59 -1.75
CA ALA A 271 8.28 -14.80 -1.23
C ALA A 271 7.33 -16.01 -1.29
N CYS A 272 7.94 -17.19 -1.17
CA CYS A 272 7.24 -18.44 -0.86
C CYS A 272 6.70 -18.41 0.59
N PRO A 273 5.57 -19.09 0.88
CA PRO A 273 5.06 -19.28 2.23
C PRO A 273 6.07 -19.85 3.23
N ARG A 274 6.00 -19.39 4.48
CA ARG A 274 6.86 -19.91 5.58
C ARG A 274 6.51 -21.34 6.03
N GLN A 275 5.32 -21.85 5.70
CA GLN A 275 4.81 -23.14 6.20
C GLN A 275 4.89 -24.28 5.18
N GLY A 276 5.33 -24.02 3.95
CA GLY A 276 5.54 -25.06 2.95
C GLY A 276 6.96 -25.65 2.98
N GLN A 277 7.12 -26.88 2.48
CA GLN A 277 8.45 -27.45 2.13
C GLN A 277 9.16 -26.66 1.00
N LEU A 278 8.49 -25.66 0.42
CA LEU A 278 9.00 -24.80 -0.64
C LEU A 278 9.79 -23.64 -0.03
N SER A 279 11.10 -23.64 -0.23
CA SER A 279 11.95 -22.48 0.05
C SER A 279 12.30 -21.80 -1.27
N CYS A 280 12.13 -20.47 -1.30
CA CYS A 280 12.61 -19.63 -2.37
C CYS A 280 14.05 -19.19 -2.05
N SER A 281 14.97 -19.31 -3.00
CA SER A 281 16.31 -18.72 -2.83
C SER A 281 16.26 -17.19 -2.85
N ALA A 282 17.25 -16.53 -2.26
CA ALA A 282 17.37 -15.07 -2.32
C ALA A 282 17.42 -14.55 -3.78
N TRP A 283 18.01 -15.31 -4.69
CA TRP A 283 18.03 -15.00 -6.13
C TRP A 283 16.66 -15.05 -6.78
N GLN A 284 15.80 -16.00 -6.39
CA GLN A 284 14.44 -16.08 -6.89
C GLN A 284 13.56 -14.94 -6.37
N ILE A 285 13.79 -14.49 -5.14
CA ILE A 285 13.06 -13.37 -4.52
C ILE A 285 13.43 -12.03 -5.17
N HIS A 286 14.67 -11.90 -5.67
CA HIS A 286 15.17 -10.65 -6.25
C HIS A 286 14.91 -10.49 -7.76
N ARG A 287 14.51 -11.57 -8.45
CA ARG A 287 14.16 -11.54 -9.87
C ARG A 287 12.73 -11.09 -10.09
#